data_AF-A0A517QR29-F1
#
_entry.id   AF-A0A517QR29-F1
#
_cell.length_a   1.000
_cell.length_b   1.000
_cell.length_c   1.000
_cell.angle_alpha   90.00
_cell.angle_beta   90.00
_cell.angle_gamma   90.00
#
_symmetry.space_group_name_H-M   'P 1'
#
loop_
_entity.id
_entity.type
_entity.pdbx_description
1 polymer ?
#
loop_
_entity_poly.entity_id
_entity_poly.type
_entity_poly.pdbx_seq_one_letter_code
_entity_poly.pdbx_strand_id
1 'polypeptide(L)'
;METSTTQHETVEQPQSAEQQLARCWEAAAMEPKYPVTTRDVVKLLRSGGGYDCSADLLDSWGRSRTVTPEVSSNGFLWSAEDILVAAALLNSSRRWLLNSQHVGKMTGVELAELQARQIGQTVFEELDAVDFRTLLGTIASERLDSETRLILCRALQSKLEIAGLI
;
A
#
# COMPACT_ATOMS: atom_id res chain seq x y z
N MET A 1 -56.66 -7.51 12.21
CA MET A 1 -56.27 -7.72 10.80
C MET A 1 -55.27 -6.65 10.45
N GLU A 2 -53.99 -6.98 10.57
CA GLU A 2 -52.89 -6.10 10.24
C GLU A 2 -52.59 -6.27 8.76
N THR A 3 -52.69 -5.19 7.98
CA THR A 3 -52.26 -5.17 6.59
C THR A 3 -50.77 -4.83 6.56
N SER A 4 -49.97 -5.86 6.29
CA SER A 4 -48.53 -5.78 6.02
C SER A 4 -48.25 -4.78 4.90
N THR A 5 -47.48 -3.74 5.22
CA THR A 5 -46.90 -2.82 4.23
C THR A 5 -45.67 -3.48 3.63
N THR A 6 -45.79 -3.94 2.38
CA THR A 6 -44.67 -4.42 1.57
C THR A 6 -43.72 -3.24 1.30
N GLN A 7 -42.58 -3.23 1.97
CA GLN A 7 -41.49 -2.31 1.66
C GLN A 7 -40.86 -2.75 0.33
N HIS A 8 -41.01 -1.92 -0.69
CA HIS A 8 -40.22 -2.03 -1.92
C HIS A 8 -38.78 -1.65 -1.60
N GLU A 9 -37.92 -2.66 -1.47
CA GLU A 9 -36.48 -2.52 -1.42
C GLU A 9 -36.04 -1.96 -2.78
N THR A 10 -35.64 -0.68 -2.78
CA THR A 10 -35.12 -0.03 -3.99
C THR A 10 -33.73 -0.60 -4.22
N VAL A 11 -33.61 -1.50 -5.20
CA VAL A 11 -32.32 -2.03 -5.65
C VAL A 11 -31.53 -0.85 -6.25
N GLU A 12 -30.59 -0.29 -5.49
CA GLU A 12 -29.66 0.72 -6.00
C GLU A 12 -28.92 0.13 -7.20
N GLN A 13 -29.11 0.75 -8.38
CA GLN A 13 -28.34 0.38 -9.56
C GLN A 13 -26.85 0.63 -9.27
N PRO A 14 -25.95 -0.30 -9.61
CA PRO A 14 -24.52 -0.11 -9.40
C PRO A 14 -24.04 1.12 -10.18
N GLN A 15 -23.47 2.09 -9.46
CA GLN A 15 -22.90 3.30 -10.07
C GLN A 15 -21.82 2.92 -11.09
N SER A 16 -21.83 3.57 -12.24
CA SER A 16 -20.82 3.30 -13.28
C SER A 16 -19.42 3.66 -12.78
N ALA A 17 -18.38 3.04 -13.36
CA ALA A 17 -17.00 3.27 -12.92
C ALA A 17 -16.61 4.76 -12.97
N GLU A 18 -17.11 5.47 -13.99
CA GLU A 18 -16.90 6.89 -14.18
C GLU A 18 -17.58 7.73 -13.09
N GLN A 19 -18.78 7.35 -12.65
CA GLN A 19 -19.50 8.03 -11.57
C GLN A 19 -18.78 7.87 -10.23
N GLN A 20 -18.22 6.70 -9.95
CA GLN A 20 -17.45 6.45 -8.73
C GLN A 20 -16.17 7.31 -8.67
N LEU A 21 -15.57 7.60 -9.83
CA LEU A 21 -14.37 8.44 -9.94
C LEU A 21 -14.66 9.94 -10.00
N ALA A 22 -15.92 10.37 -10.18
CA ALA A 22 -16.27 11.78 -10.36
C ALA A 22 -15.70 12.69 -9.24
N ARG A 23 -15.83 12.26 -7.98
CA ARG A 23 -15.27 12.99 -6.82
C ARG A 23 -13.75 13.08 -6.84
N CYS A 24 -13.08 12.05 -7.36
CA CYS A 24 -11.61 12.05 -7.46
C CYS A 24 -11.15 13.05 -8.52
N TRP A 25 -11.86 13.16 -9.65
CA TRP A 25 -11.55 14.12 -10.71
C TRP A 25 -11.73 15.57 -10.23
N GLU A 26 -12.84 15.85 -9.56
CA GLU A 26 -13.11 17.14 -8.94
C GLU A 26 -12.02 17.51 -7.91
N ALA A 27 -11.71 16.59 -6.98
CA ALA A 27 -10.71 16.82 -5.95
C ALA A 27 -9.28 16.97 -6.52
N ALA A 28 -8.96 16.32 -7.63
CA ALA A 28 -7.67 16.45 -8.32
C ALA A 28 -7.56 17.72 -9.19
N ALA A 29 -8.65 18.51 -9.32
CA ALA A 29 -8.77 19.62 -10.25
C ALA A 29 -8.36 19.24 -11.68
N MET A 30 -8.91 18.11 -12.16
CA MET A 30 -8.64 17.55 -13.48
C MET A 30 -9.96 17.31 -14.22
N GLU A 31 -9.97 17.54 -15.54
CA GLU A 31 -11.12 17.19 -16.37
C GLU A 31 -11.19 15.67 -16.59
N PRO A 32 -12.36 15.03 -16.37
CA PRO A 32 -12.53 13.62 -16.66
C PRO A 32 -12.26 13.32 -18.14
N LYS A 33 -11.35 12.38 -18.38
CA LYS A 33 -11.05 11.87 -19.72
C LYS A 33 -10.66 10.39 -19.62
N TYR A 34 -10.94 9.61 -20.65
CA TYR A 34 -10.52 8.23 -20.77
C TYR A 34 -10.17 7.90 -22.23
N PRO A 35 -9.18 7.02 -22.48
CA PRO A 35 -8.23 6.49 -21.50
C PRO A 35 -7.24 7.55 -21.01
N VAL A 36 -6.56 7.29 -19.90
CA VAL A 36 -5.57 8.21 -19.29
C VAL A 36 -4.20 7.56 -19.13
N THR A 37 -3.16 8.38 -19.14
CA THR A 37 -1.78 7.90 -18.93
C THR A 37 -1.53 7.54 -17.47
N THR A 38 -0.56 6.63 -17.20
CA THR A 38 -0.13 6.33 -15.82
C THR A 38 0.14 7.59 -15.00
N ARG A 39 0.76 8.62 -15.59
CA ARG A 39 1.04 9.91 -14.92
C ARG A 39 -0.24 10.59 -14.43
N ASP A 40 -1.27 10.63 -15.27
CA ASP A 40 -2.54 11.26 -14.94
C ASP A 40 -3.29 10.43 -13.87
N VAL A 41 -3.18 9.10 -13.91
CA VAL A 41 -3.73 8.21 -12.86
C VAL A 41 -3.05 8.45 -11.51
N VAL A 42 -1.72 8.59 -11.48
CA VAL A 42 -0.99 8.93 -10.24
C VAL A 42 -1.50 10.25 -9.66
N LYS A 43 -1.65 11.29 -10.49
CA LYS A 43 -2.17 12.58 -10.02
C LYS A 43 -3.60 12.44 -9.50
N LEU A 44 -4.46 11.74 -10.23
CA LEU A 44 -5.85 11.49 -9.83
C LEU A 44 -5.96 10.75 -8.50
N LEU A 45 -5.22 9.65 -8.31
CA LEU A 45 -5.28 8.83 -7.10
C LEU A 45 -4.60 9.49 -5.90
N ARG A 46 -3.53 10.27 -6.10
CA ARG A 46 -2.88 11.02 -5.01
C ARG A 46 -3.70 12.22 -4.57
N SER A 47 -4.02 13.11 -5.51
CA SER A 47 -4.68 14.37 -5.19
C SER A 47 -6.18 14.21 -4.98
N GLY A 48 -6.82 13.32 -5.75
CA GLY A 48 -8.26 13.07 -5.66
C GLY A 48 -8.63 11.96 -4.69
N GLY A 49 -7.87 10.87 -4.68
CA GLY A 49 -8.13 9.71 -3.83
C GLY A 49 -7.40 9.70 -2.47
N GLY A 50 -6.41 10.58 -2.28
CA GLY A 50 -5.59 10.61 -1.07
C GLY A 50 -4.75 9.35 -0.85
N TYR A 51 -4.45 8.60 -1.91
CA TYR A 51 -3.61 7.41 -1.85
C TYR A 51 -2.13 7.76 -2.03
N ASP A 52 -1.26 7.01 -1.36
CA ASP A 52 0.17 7.02 -1.69
C ASP A 52 0.41 6.07 -2.87
N CYS A 53 0.67 6.63 -4.06
CA CYS A 53 0.96 5.86 -5.26
C CYS A 53 2.02 6.54 -6.12
N SER A 54 2.77 5.74 -6.86
CA SER A 54 3.81 6.18 -7.80
C SER A 54 3.61 5.58 -9.18
N ALA A 55 4.25 6.17 -10.19
CA ALA A 55 4.20 5.64 -11.55
C ALA A 55 4.82 4.24 -11.63
N ASP A 56 5.94 4.02 -10.94
CA ASP A 56 6.62 2.72 -10.89
C ASP A 56 5.73 1.61 -10.29
N LEU A 57 4.97 1.94 -9.24
CA LEU A 57 4.02 1.00 -8.64
C LEU A 57 2.94 0.60 -9.65
N LEU A 58 2.31 1.58 -10.30
CA LEU A 58 1.24 1.33 -11.26
C LEU A 58 1.76 0.59 -12.51
N ASP A 59 2.94 0.94 -13.00
CA ASP A 59 3.60 0.26 -14.11
C ASP A 59 3.96 -1.19 -13.74
N SER A 60 4.39 -1.43 -12.49
CA SER A 60 4.64 -2.79 -12.00
C SER A 60 3.36 -3.63 -12.05
N TRP A 61 2.21 -3.06 -11.68
CA TRP A 61 0.91 -3.73 -11.73
C TRP A 61 0.45 -4.02 -13.15
N GLY A 62 0.67 -3.10 -14.09
CA GLY A 62 0.41 -3.33 -15.51
C GLY A 62 1.27 -4.47 -16.07
N ARG A 63 2.56 -4.51 -15.70
CA ARG A 63 3.50 -5.56 -16.15
C ARG A 63 3.19 -6.93 -15.54
N SER A 64 2.85 -6.98 -14.25
CA SER A 64 2.48 -8.23 -13.55
C SER A 64 1.06 -8.71 -13.88
N ARG A 65 0.29 -7.91 -14.63
CA ARG A 65 -1.15 -8.11 -14.88
C ARG A 65 -2.00 -8.17 -13.61
N THR A 66 -1.55 -7.48 -12.56
CA THR A 66 -2.36 -7.24 -11.36
C THR A 66 -3.51 -6.28 -11.67
N VAL A 67 -3.26 -5.31 -12.56
CA VAL A 67 -4.27 -4.57 -13.30
C VAL A 67 -3.95 -4.74 -14.78
N THR A 68 -4.95 -4.70 -15.66
CA THR A 68 -4.78 -4.96 -17.10
C THR A 68 -5.10 -3.74 -17.97
N PRO A 69 -4.41 -2.60 -17.77
CA PRO A 69 -4.58 -1.43 -18.62
C PRO A 69 -4.07 -1.72 -20.04
N GLU A 70 -4.55 -0.96 -21.02
CA GLU A 70 -4.13 -1.09 -22.41
C GLU A 70 -2.66 -0.67 -22.58
N VAL A 71 -1.91 -1.39 -23.41
CA VAL A 71 -0.51 -1.09 -23.69
C VAL A 71 -0.42 -0.10 -24.85
N SER A 72 0.33 0.99 -24.65
CA SER A 72 0.67 1.97 -25.68
C SER A 72 2.19 2.02 -25.92
N SER A 73 2.62 2.73 -26.95
CA SER A 73 4.05 2.92 -27.25
C SER A 73 4.82 3.63 -26.13
N ASN A 74 4.12 4.38 -25.27
CA ASN A 74 4.70 5.24 -24.23
C ASN A 74 4.32 4.79 -22.80
N GLY A 75 3.89 3.54 -22.61
CA GLY A 75 3.46 3.00 -21.31
C GLY A 75 2.02 2.51 -21.33
N PHE A 76 1.30 2.66 -20.22
CA PHE A 76 -0.05 2.15 -20.07
C PHE A 76 -1.13 3.24 -20.20
N LEU A 77 -2.26 2.84 -20.80
CA LEU A 77 -3.49 3.62 -20.95
C LEU A 77 -4.58 2.97 -20.10
N TRP A 78 -5.12 3.73 -19.16
CA TRP A 78 -6.01 3.24 -18.12
C TRP A 78 -7.45 3.66 -18.40
N SER A 79 -8.36 2.68 -18.34
CA SER A 79 -9.80 2.91 -18.33
C SER A 79 -10.28 3.31 -16.93
N ALA A 80 -11.54 3.74 -16.82
CA ALA A 80 -12.18 4.00 -15.53
C ALA A 80 -12.18 2.74 -14.62
N GLU A 81 -12.36 1.56 -15.22
CA GLU A 81 -12.37 0.28 -14.50
C GLU A 81 -10.98 -0.05 -13.94
N ASP A 82 -9.92 0.11 -14.75
CA ASP A 82 -8.55 -0.11 -14.30
C ASP A 82 -8.18 0.77 -13.11
N ILE A 83 -8.61 2.04 -13.14
CA ILE A 83 -8.35 3.00 -12.06
C ILE A 83 -9.09 2.60 -10.79
N LEU A 84 -10.33 2.11 -10.89
CA LEU A 84 -11.06 1.61 -9.74
C LEU A 84 -10.43 0.35 -9.14
N VAL A 85 -9.95 -0.57 -9.98
CA VAL A 85 -9.18 -1.74 -9.50
C VAL A 85 -7.92 -1.27 -8.79
N ALA A 86 -7.16 -0.32 -9.36
CA ALA A 86 -5.99 0.24 -8.71
C ALA A 86 -6.33 0.92 -7.37
N ALA A 87 -7.40 1.71 -7.32
CA ALA A 87 -7.88 2.34 -6.08
C ALA A 87 -8.30 1.30 -5.04
N ALA A 88 -8.95 0.21 -5.44
CA ALA A 88 -9.34 -0.88 -4.55
C ALA A 88 -8.12 -1.62 -3.99
N LEU A 89 -7.08 -1.83 -4.80
CA LEU A 89 -5.80 -2.40 -4.35
C LEU A 89 -5.10 -1.48 -3.35
N LEU A 90 -4.98 -0.19 -3.66
CA LEU A 90 -4.40 0.81 -2.75
C LEU A 90 -5.18 0.90 -1.44
N ASN A 91 -6.51 0.88 -1.51
CA ASN A 91 -7.36 0.88 -0.32
C ASN A 91 -7.20 -0.42 0.48
N SER A 92 -7.04 -1.57 -0.18
CA SER A 92 -6.77 -2.84 0.48
C SER A 92 -5.41 -2.84 1.16
N SER A 93 -4.36 -2.30 0.53
CA SER A 93 -3.04 -2.10 1.14
C SER A 93 -3.10 -1.13 2.32
N ARG A 94 -3.84 -0.01 2.21
CA ARG A 94 -4.05 0.93 3.31
C ARG A 94 -4.80 0.27 4.47
N ARG A 95 -5.83 -0.52 4.19
CA ARG A 95 -6.55 -1.32 5.20
C ARG A 95 -5.68 -2.42 5.78
N TRP A 96 -4.77 -3.01 5.01
CA TRP A 96 -3.80 -3.97 5.50
C TRP A 96 -2.85 -3.35 6.52
N LEU A 97 -2.47 -2.08 6.33
CA LEU A 97 -1.72 -1.29 7.30
C LEU A 97 -2.56 -0.88 8.53
N LEU A 98 -3.88 -0.67 8.36
CA LEU A 98 -4.76 -0.11 9.40
C LEU A 98 -5.58 -1.14 10.20
N ASN A 99 -5.88 -2.33 9.67
CA ASN A 99 -6.70 -3.35 10.34
C ASN A 99 -5.84 -4.43 11.00
N SER A 100 -5.86 -4.39 12.33
CA SER A 100 -5.14 -5.16 13.35
C SER A 100 -5.33 -6.68 13.38
N GLN A 101 -5.98 -7.32 12.42
CA GLN A 101 -6.16 -8.79 12.43
C GLN A 101 -4.93 -9.57 11.93
N HIS A 102 -3.92 -8.87 11.41
CA HIS A 102 -2.61 -9.45 11.08
C HIS A 102 -1.50 -9.04 12.05
N VAL A 103 -1.77 -8.16 13.02
CA VAL A 103 -0.89 -7.97 14.19
C VAL A 103 -0.65 -9.31 14.90
N GLY A 104 -1.68 -10.17 14.96
CA GLY A 104 -1.54 -11.53 15.50
C GLY A 104 -0.63 -12.47 14.68
N LYS A 105 -0.22 -12.06 13.46
CA LYS A 105 0.77 -12.78 12.63
C LYS A 105 2.15 -12.13 12.68
N MET A 106 2.24 -10.89 13.16
CA MET A 106 3.50 -10.21 13.38
C MET A 106 4.16 -10.81 14.61
N THR A 107 5.45 -11.08 14.52
CA THR A 107 6.27 -11.35 15.69
C THR A 107 6.27 -10.13 16.60
N GLY A 108 6.52 -10.34 17.90
CA GLY A 108 6.54 -9.23 18.87
C GLY A 108 7.53 -8.11 18.47
N VAL A 109 8.61 -8.46 17.76
CA VAL A 109 9.63 -7.54 17.24
C VAL A 109 9.06 -6.65 16.14
N GLU A 110 8.37 -7.24 15.16
CA GLU A 110 7.77 -6.50 14.05
C GLU A 110 6.67 -5.54 14.56
N LEU A 111 5.92 -5.95 15.58
CA LEU A 111 4.91 -5.09 16.20
C LEU A 111 5.55 -3.89 16.93
N ALA A 112 6.64 -4.13 17.68
CA ALA A 112 7.38 -3.07 18.33
C ALA A 112 7.95 -2.08 17.30
N GLU A 113 8.51 -2.58 16.18
CA GLU A 113 9.04 -1.73 15.11
C GLU A 113 7.95 -0.85 14.48
N LEU A 114 6.77 -1.43 14.23
CA LEU A 114 5.64 -0.69 13.69
C LEU A 114 5.22 0.45 14.64
N GLN A 115 5.16 0.18 15.95
CA GLN A 115 4.83 1.18 16.96
C GLN A 115 5.90 2.27 17.07
N ALA A 116 7.18 1.91 17.05
CA ALA A 116 8.29 2.88 17.10
C ALA A 116 8.29 3.78 15.87
N ARG A 117 8.08 3.23 14.66
CA ARG A 117 7.99 4.02 13.41
C ARG A 117 6.84 5.03 13.44
N GLN A 118 5.70 4.69 14.05
CA GLN A 118 4.56 5.61 14.17
C GLN A 118 4.87 6.87 15.00
N ILE A 119 5.84 6.78 15.92
CA ILE A 119 6.30 7.92 16.74
C ILE A 119 7.66 8.46 16.29
N GLY A 120 8.16 8.03 15.13
CA GLY A 120 9.44 8.47 14.57
C GLY A 120 10.67 7.96 15.31
N GLN A 121 10.57 6.80 15.96
CA GLN A 121 11.65 6.14 16.72
C GLN A 121 12.04 4.78 16.10
N THR A 122 13.13 4.20 16.60
CA THR A 122 13.56 2.81 16.32
C THR A 122 13.51 2.00 17.61
N VAL A 123 13.20 0.70 17.53
CA VAL A 123 13.23 -0.20 18.71
C VAL A 123 14.66 -0.64 19.05
N PHE A 124 15.58 -0.47 18.11
CA PHE A 124 16.93 -1.01 18.18
C PHE A 124 17.97 0.04 18.54
N GLU A 125 17.61 1.04 19.34
CA GLU A 125 18.53 2.14 19.72
C GLU A 125 19.84 1.62 20.32
N GLU A 126 19.78 0.53 21.09
CA GLU A 126 20.96 -0.13 21.67
C GLU A 126 21.90 -0.75 20.61
N LEU A 127 21.37 -1.09 19.43
CA LEU A 127 22.11 -1.68 18.32
C LEU A 127 22.59 -0.65 17.30
N ASP A 128 22.18 0.62 17.40
CA ASP A 128 22.66 1.67 16.50
C ASP A 128 24.17 1.88 16.62
N ALA A 129 24.72 1.67 17.83
CA ALA A 129 26.16 1.72 18.09
C ALA A 129 26.95 0.55 17.47
N VAL A 130 26.29 -0.55 17.11
CA VAL A 130 26.93 -1.74 16.52
C VAL A 130 27.07 -1.54 15.02
N ASP A 131 28.30 -1.63 14.48
CA ASP A 131 28.53 -1.43 13.06
C ASP A 131 27.93 -2.56 12.18
N PHE A 132 27.74 -2.27 10.89
CA PHE A 132 27.13 -3.19 9.93
C PHE A 132 27.85 -4.55 9.84
N ARG A 133 29.19 -4.56 9.89
CA ARG A 133 29.98 -5.79 9.77
C ARG A 133 29.84 -6.64 11.01
N THR A 134 29.83 -6.02 12.19
CA THR A 134 29.61 -6.70 13.46
C THR A 134 28.21 -7.30 13.53
N LEU A 135 27.17 -6.60 13.05
CA LEU A 135 25.82 -7.15 12.94
C LEU A 135 25.77 -8.36 12.00
N LEU A 136 26.31 -8.23 10.78
CA LEU A 136 26.36 -9.33 9.80
C LEU A 136 27.14 -10.55 10.32
N GLY A 137 28.28 -10.32 10.97
CA GLY A 137 29.10 -11.39 11.56
C GLY A 137 28.36 -12.11 12.68
N THR A 138 27.64 -11.35 13.52
CA THR A 138 26.81 -11.93 14.59
C THR A 138 25.66 -12.75 14.01
N ILE A 139 24.95 -12.24 13.01
CA ILE A 139 23.85 -12.94 12.31
C ILE A 139 24.35 -14.24 11.65
N ALA A 140 25.54 -14.22 11.04
CA ALA A 140 26.14 -15.38 10.40
C ALA A 140 26.57 -16.47 11.39
N SER A 141 26.64 -16.18 12.69
CA SER A 141 26.97 -17.16 13.71
C SER A 141 25.92 -18.27 13.78
N GLU A 142 26.35 -19.53 13.78
CA GLU A 142 25.49 -20.71 13.94
C GLU A 142 24.91 -20.85 15.35
N ARG A 143 25.41 -20.06 16.31
CA ARG A 143 25.03 -20.17 17.73
C ARG A 143 23.79 -19.34 18.11
N LEU A 144 23.25 -18.57 17.17
CA LEU A 144 22.05 -17.79 17.42
C LEU A 144 20.80 -18.65 17.26
N ASP A 145 19.95 -18.61 18.27
CA ASP A 145 18.57 -19.05 18.15
C ASP A 145 17.80 -18.19 17.13
N SER A 146 16.67 -18.72 16.68
CA SER A 146 15.86 -18.11 15.63
C SER A 146 15.32 -16.71 16.00
N GLU A 147 15.04 -16.46 17.27
CA GLU A 147 14.47 -15.19 17.73
C GLU A 147 15.54 -14.10 17.79
N THR A 148 16.70 -14.40 18.38
CA THR A 148 17.84 -13.48 18.39
C THR A 148 18.31 -13.16 16.97
N ARG A 149 18.32 -14.15 16.07
CA ARG A 149 18.66 -13.95 14.66
C ARG A 149 17.66 -13.02 13.98
N LEU A 150 16.36 -13.20 14.22
CA LEU A 150 15.31 -12.33 13.68
C LEU A 150 15.51 -10.87 14.16
N ILE A 151 15.72 -10.65 15.46
CA ILE A 151 15.96 -9.32 16.03
C ILE A 151 17.13 -8.63 15.33
N LEU A 152 18.26 -9.32 15.17
CA LEU A 152 19.45 -8.76 14.54
C LEU A 152 19.26 -8.49 13.04
N CYS A 153 18.55 -9.36 12.33
CA CYS A 153 18.19 -9.13 10.92
C CYS A 153 17.31 -7.88 10.76
N ARG A 154 16.33 -7.69 11.65
CA ARG A 154 15.43 -6.53 11.63
C ARG A 154 16.15 -5.24 12.02
N ALA A 155 17.05 -5.31 13.02
CA ALA A 155 17.92 -4.19 13.38
C ALA A 155 18.83 -3.77 12.20
N LEU A 156 19.45 -4.75 11.52
CA LEU A 156 20.24 -4.49 10.33
C LEU A 156 19.40 -3.85 9.21
N GLN A 157 18.21 -4.38 8.95
CA GLN A 157 17.29 -3.83 7.95
C GLN A 157 16.93 -2.37 8.27
N SER A 158 16.50 -2.08 9.50
CA SER A 158 16.17 -0.72 9.95
C SER A 158 17.35 0.24 9.74
N LYS A 159 18.57 -0.22 10.07
CA LYS A 159 19.78 0.58 9.90
C LYS A 159 20.13 0.86 8.43
N LEU A 160 19.89 -0.11 7.54
CA LEU A 160 20.09 0.06 6.10
C LEU A 160 19.06 1.04 5.50
N GLU A 161 17.80 0.97 5.93
CA GLU A 161 16.74 1.91 5.55
C GLU A 161 17.09 3.35 5.99
N ILE A 162 17.53 3.55 7.24
CA ILE A 162 17.96 4.87 7.76
C ILE A 162 19.17 5.41 6.98
N ALA A 163 20.10 4.53 6.58
CA ALA A 163 21.27 4.91 5.79
C ALA A 163 20.95 5.16 4.30
N GLY A 164 19.72 4.90 3.85
CA GLY A 164 19.32 5.02 2.44
C GLY A 164 19.99 4.00 1.51
N LEU A 165 20.37 2.84 2.05
CA LEU A 165 21.05 1.77 1.31
C LEU A 165 20.08 0.74 0.73
N ILE A 166 18.85 0.70 1.22
CA ILE A 166 17.71 -0.07 0.71
C ILE A 166 16.42 0.74 0.81
#